data_AF-A0A9X2LL13-F1
#
_entry.id   AF-A0A9X2LL13-F1
#
_cell.length_a   1.000
_cell.length_b   1.000
_cell.length_c   1.000
_cell.angle_alpha   90.00
_cell.angle_beta   90.00
_cell.angle_gamma   90.00
#
_symmetry.space_group_name_H-M   'P 1'
#
loop_
_entity.id
_entity.type
_entity.pdbx_description
1 polymer ?
#
loop_
_entity_poly.entity_id
_entity_poly.type
_entity_poly.pdbx_seq_one_letter_code
_entity_poly.pdbx_strand_id
1 'polypeptide(L)' 'MTAQRRGPLGPDPHHGECAPAWLGSATITDNKVRYTPQPDYVGTDTFTYTISDIFGQTATVTVTVTVG' A
#
# COMPACT_ATOMS: atom_id res chain seq x y z
N MET A 1 3.31 -7.46 20.75
CA MET A 1 2.05 -6.68 20.81
C MET A 1 2.22 -5.59 19.77
N THR A 2 1.52 -5.52 18.63
CA THR A 2 0.10 -5.76 18.36
C THR A 2 -0.07 -6.26 16.92
N ALA A 3 -0.91 -7.26 16.73
CA ALA A 3 -1.32 -7.78 15.43
C ALA A 3 -2.22 -6.75 14.71
N GLN A 4 -1.90 -6.42 13.46
CA GLN A 4 -2.79 -5.59 12.64
C GLN A 4 -3.96 -6.47 12.18
N ARG A 5 -5.15 -6.16 12.70
CA ARG A 5 -6.39 -6.92 12.50
C ARG A 5 -6.71 -7.04 11.02
N ARG A 6 -6.68 -8.26 10.51
CA ARG A 6 -7.25 -8.67 9.22
C ARG A 6 -8.78 -8.47 9.31
N GLY A 7 -9.28 -7.35 8.79
CA GLY A 7 -10.72 -7.15 8.60
C GLY A 7 -11.26 -8.13 7.54
N PRO A 8 -12.56 -8.47 7.58
CA PRO A 8 -13.14 -9.47 6.69
C PRO A 8 -13.22 -8.94 5.25
N LEU A 9 -12.95 -9.82 4.30
CA LEU A 9 -13.06 -9.58 2.86
C LEU A 9 -14.51 -9.16 2.52
N GLY A 10 -14.74 -7.86 2.34
CA GLY A 10 -15.99 -7.30 1.82
C GLY A 10 -15.92 -7.19 0.28
N PRO A 11 -17.06 -7.30 -0.43
CA PRO A 11 -17.05 -7.73 -1.83
C PRO A 11 -16.83 -6.59 -2.85
N ASP A 12 -15.91 -6.86 -3.79
CA ASP A 12 -15.54 -6.19 -5.06
C ASP A 12 -15.08 -4.73 -5.02
N PRO A 13 -13.83 -4.39 -5.48
CA PRO A 13 -13.63 -3.72 -6.78
C PRO A 13 -12.18 -3.80 -7.36
N HIS A 14 -11.89 -3.21 -8.52
CA HIS A 14 -10.54 -3.07 -9.15
C HIS A 14 -9.51 -2.25 -8.35
N HIS A 15 -9.43 -2.44 -7.03
CA HIS A 15 -8.66 -1.59 -6.12
C HIS A 15 -7.52 -2.39 -5.56
N GLY A 16 -6.31 -1.88 -5.73
CA GLY A 16 -5.15 -2.47 -5.11
C GLY A 16 -5.08 -2.17 -3.61
N GLU A 17 -4.53 -3.11 -2.86
CA GLU A 17 -4.33 -2.99 -1.43
C GLU A 17 -2.87 -2.67 -1.15
N CYS A 18 -2.61 -1.65 -0.33
CA CYS A 18 -1.27 -1.35 0.17
C CYS A 18 -1.03 -2.11 1.48
N ALA A 19 0.12 -2.76 1.60
CA ALA A 19 0.67 -3.15 2.89
C ALA A 19 1.06 -1.88 3.69
N PRO A 20 1.06 -1.92 5.04
CA PRO A 20 1.50 -0.78 5.83
C PRO A 20 2.94 -0.39 5.47
N ALA A 21 3.14 0.90 5.18
CA ALA A 21 4.47 1.51 5.11
C ALA A 21 4.95 1.81 6.54
N TRP A 22 6.22 1.59 6.84
CA TRP A 22 6.69 1.56 8.23
C TRP A 22 6.81 2.97 8.83
N LEU A 23 7.03 3.98 7.97
CA LEU A 23 7.37 5.36 8.33
C LEU A 23 6.46 6.37 7.59
N GLY A 24 5.29 5.90 7.16
CA GLY A 24 4.30 6.68 6.43
C GLY A 24 3.01 5.90 6.20
N SER A 25 2.19 6.38 5.27
CA SER A 25 1.00 5.66 4.79
C SER A 25 0.97 5.65 3.26
N ALA A 26 0.64 4.51 2.68
CA ALA A 26 0.39 4.36 1.25
C ALA A 26 -1.10 4.06 1.01
N THR A 27 -1.69 4.73 0.03
CA THR A 27 -3.07 4.53 -0.40
C THR A 27 -3.14 4.47 -1.91
N ILE A 28 -4.13 3.76 -2.45
CA ILE A 28 -4.42 3.78 -3.89
C ILE A 28 -5.66 4.64 -4.12
N THR A 29 -5.53 5.67 -4.95
CA THR A 29 -6.61 6.58 -5.33
C THR A 29 -6.43 6.97 -6.78
N ASP A 30 -7.50 6.90 -7.59
CA ASP A 30 -7.46 7.23 -9.02
C ASP A 30 -6.35 6.51 -9.81
N ASN A 31 -6.17 5.21 -9.55
CA ASN A 31 -5.10 4.38 -10.12
C ASN A 31 -3.68 4.89 -9.86
N LYS A 32 -3.48 5.67 -8.79
CA LYS A 32 -2.18 6.14 -8.33
C LYS A 32 -1.92 5.67 -6.91
N VAL A 33 -0.66 5.30 -6.65
CA VAL A 33 -0.17 5.08 -5.30
C VAL A 33 0.22 6.43 -4.71
N ARG A 34 -0.49 6.87 -3.67
CA ARG A 34 -0.16 8.07 -2.90
C ARG A 34 0.53 7.66 -1.61
N TYR A 35 1.81 8.02 -1.49
CA TYR A 35 2.60 7.87 -0.27
C TYR A 35 2.65 9.20 0.49
N THR A 36 2.36 9.16 1.79
CA THR A 36 2.49 10.31 2.70
C THR A 36 3.46 9.91 3.82
N PRO A 37 4.68 10.45 3.86
CA PRO A 37 5.63 10.16 4.94
C PRO A 37 5.14 10.75 6.27
N GLN A 38 5.67 10.23 7.38
CA GLN A 38 5.53 10.89 8.68
C GLN A 38 6.14 12.30 8.62
N PRO A 39 5.58 13.28 9.36
CA PRO A 39 6.21 14.58 9.52
C PRO A 39 7.68 14.45 9.93
N ASP A 40 8.53 15.30 9.35
CA ASP A 40 9.97 15.39 9.60
C ASP A 40 10.79 14.11 9.28
N TYR A 41 10.18 13.14 8.60
CA TYR A 41 10.88 11.94 8.16
C TYR A 41 11.84 12.22 6.99
N VAL A 42 13.10 11.82 7.15
CA VAL A 42 14.12 11.78 6.10
C VAL A 42 14.71 10.36 6.08
N GLY A 43 14.68 9.69 4.94
CA GLY A 43 15.16 8.32 4.82
C GLY A 43 14.47 7.51 3.72
N THR A 44 14.69 6.19 3.74
CA THR A 44 14.07 5.23 2.82
C THR A 44 12.97 4.42 3.50
N ASP A 45 11.77 4.40 2.90
CA ASP A 45 10.67 3.53 3.31
C ASP A 45 10.33 2.53 2.19
N THR A 46 9.78 1.37 2.54
CA THR A 46 9.40 0.32 1.61
C THR A 46 8.04 -0.26 1.98
N PHE A 47 7.18 -0.39 0.97
CA PHE A 47 5.87 -1.00 1.10
C PHE A 47 5.51 -1.79 -0.16
N THR A 48 4.49 -2.63 -0.10
CA THR A 48 3.98 -3.36 -1.26
C THR A 48 2.56 -2.93 -1.61
N TYR A 49 2.18 -3.11 -2.87
CA TYR A 49 0.78 -3.07 -3.28
C TYR A 49 0.46 -4.21 -4.25
N THR A 50 -0.77 -4.69 -4.22
CA THR A 50 -1.27 -5.74 -5.14
C THR A 50 -2.30 -5.15 -6.09
N ILE A 51 -2.27 -5.49 -7.37
CA ILE A 51 -3.30 -5.16 -8.37
C ILE A 51 -3.92 -6.44 -8.92
N SER A 52 -5.17 -6.35 -9.38
CA SER A 52 -5.94 -7.48 -9.94
C SER A 52 -6.48 -7.11 -11.32
N ASP A 53 -6.39 -8.01 -12.31
CA ASP A 53 -7.02 -7.83 -13.61
C ASP A 53 -8.51 -8.25 -13.60
N ILE A 54 -9.20 -8.08 -14.75
CA ILE A 54 -10.62 -8.43 -14.90
C ILE A 54 -10.90 -9.94 -14.80
N PHE A 55 -9.85 -10.76 -14.83
CA PHE A 55 -9.93 -12.22 -14.70
C PHE A 55 -9.53 -12.69 -13.29
N GLY A 56 -9.24 -11.76 -12.37
CA GLY A 56 -8.85 -12.04 -11.00
C GLY A 56 -7.37 -12.44 -10.85
N GLN A 57 -6.55 -12.31 -11.89
CA GLN A 57 -5.11 -12.51 -11.76
C GLN A 57 -4.49 -11.33 -11.02
N THR A 58 -3.62 -11.62 -10.04
CA THR A 58 -3.02 -10.60 -9.20
C THR A 58 -1.53 -10.44 -9.45
N ALA A 59 -1.02 -9.21 -9.34
CA ALA A 59 0.41 -8.92 -9.31
C ALA A 59 0.75 -8.08 -8.07
N THR A 60 1.82 -8.45 -7.36
CA THR A 60 2.32 -7.71 -6.20
C THR A 60 3.60 -6.97 -6.57
N VAL A 61 3.67 -5.69 -6.22
CA VAL A 61 4.81 -4.80 -6.51
C VAL A 61 5.38 -4.28 -5.19
N THR A 62 6.70 -4.30 -5.07
CA THR A 62 7.44 -3.64 -3.99
C THR A 62 7.84 -2.23 -4.42
N VAL A 63 7.55 -1.24 -3.59
CA VAL A 63 7.87 0.17 -3.81
C VAL A 63 8.87 0.61 -2.75
N THR A 64 9.96 1.24 -3.18
CA THR A 64 10.93 1.89 -2.31
C THR A 64 10.89 3.40 -2.56
N VAL A 65 10.71 4.18 -1.50
CA VAL A 65 10.63 5.65 -1.56
C VAL A 65 11.77 6.25 -0.74
N THR A 66 12.45 7.26 -1.29
CA THR A 66 13.43 8.07 -0.57
C THR A 66 12.86 9.46 -0.33
N VAL A 67 12.86 9.91 0.93
CA VAL A 67 12.43 11.24 1.36
C VAL A 67 13.65 12.02 1.85
N GLY A 68 13.79 13.27 1.43
CA GLY A 68 14.90 14.15 1.78
C GLY A 68 14.54 15.63 1.69
#